data_AF-A0A523YP56-F1
#
_entry.id   AF-A0A523YP56-F1
#
_cell.length_a   1.000
_cell.length_b   1.000
_cell.length_c   1.000
_cell.angle_alpha   90.00
_cell.angle_beta   90.00
_cell.angle_gamma   90.00
#
_symmetry.space_group_name_H-M   'P 1'
#
loop_
_entity.id
_entity.type
_entity.pdbx_description
1 polymer ?
#
loop_
_entity_poly.entity_id
_entity_poly.type
_entity_poly.pdbx_seq_one_letter_code
_entity_poly.pdbx_strand_id
1 'polypeptide(L)'
;MKKKILLITALALICSAILFLPNLFAFDPPVGGKWWYRPGVKDKLQLTPDQINKINKIWMEHRKRIIDIKSDIGKTYLDLENIMAQPMADRQGAYKLAERLGHFHSQQTEERIRMAIDIRQELSIEQFEKLKGLRREFA
;
A
#
# COMPACT_ATOMS: atom_id res chain seq x y z
N MET A 1 -26.62 -0.02 36.19
CA MET A 1 -25.22 -0.42 35.91
C MET A 1 -25.07 -1.46 34.81
N LYS A 2 -25.87 -2.54 34.78
CA LYS A 2 -25.79 -3.61 33.77
C LYS A 2 -25.97 -3.15 32.29
N LYS A 3 -26.84 -2.16 32.01
CA LYS A 3 -27.06 -1.62 30.66
C LYS A 3 -25.88 -0.79 30.12
N LYS A 4 -25.10 -0.12 30.99
CA LYS A 4 -23.92 0.67 30.59
C LYS A 4 -22.72 -0.23 30.28
N ILE A 5 -22.60 -1.36 30.99
CA ILE A 5 -21.58 -2.39 30.73
C ILE A 5 -21.87 -3.10 29.39
N LEU A 6 -23.14 -3.35 29.07
CA LEU A 6 -23.54 -3.97 27.80
C LEU A 6 -23.23 -3.11 26.56
N LEU A 7 -23.33 -1.77 26.67
CA LEU A 7 -22.98 -0.85 25.58
C LEU A 7 -21.47 -0.78 25.32
N ILE A 8 -20.65 -0.89 26.38
CA ILE A 8 -19.19 -0.83 26.25
C ILE A 8 -18.65 -2.14 25.65
N THR A 9 -19.26 -3.29 25.94
CA THR A 9 -18.91 -4.58 25.32
C THR A 9 -19.34 -4.66 23.85
N ALA A 10 -20.43 -4.00 23.46
CA ALA A 10 -20.86 -3.94 22.06
C ALA A 10 -19.93 -3.06 21.19
N LEU A 11 -19.36 -1.99 21.75
CA LEU A 11 -18.43 -1.11 21.03
C LEU A 11 -17.04 -1.76 20.84
N ALA A 12 -16.60 -2.57 21.81
CA ALA A 12 -15.34 -3.31 21.72
C ALA A 12 -15.37 -4.44 20.65
N LEU A 13 -16.54 -5.02 20.39
CA LEU A 13 -16.72 -6.03 19.33
C LEU A 13 -16.75 -5.42 17.92
N ILE A 14 -17.16 -4.15 17.78
CA ILE A 14 -17.14 -3.44 16.49
C ILE A 14 -15.71 -3.02 16.10
N CYS A 15 -14.83 -2.74 17.06
CA CYS A 15 -13.41 -2.47 16.77
C CYS A 15 -12.60 -3.72 16.36
N SER A 16 -12.99 -4.91 16.82
CA SER A 16 -12.33 -6.16 16.37
C SER A 16 -12.75 -6.57 14.96
N ALA A 17 -13.86 -6.07 14.43
CA ALA A 17 -14.35 -6.38 13.09
C ALA A 17 -13.69 -5.54 11.98
N ILE A 18 -12.92 -4.49 12.33
CA ILE A 18 -12.14 -3.71 11.35
C ILE A 18 -10.85 -4.44 10.93
N LEU A 19 -10.43 -5.48 11.67
CA LEU A 19 -9.28 -6.32 11.31
C LEU A 19 -9.58 -7.36 10.20
N PHE A 20 -10.82 -7.44 9.73
CA PHE A 20 -11.22 -8.25 8.58
C PHE A 20 -11.84 -7.38 7.48
N LEU A 21 -11.17 -6.29 7.12
CA LEU A 21 -11.36 -5.77 5.76
C LEU A 21 -10.88 -6.87 4.80
N PRO A 22 -11.76 -7.50 3.99
CA PRO A 22 -11.28 -8.33 2.89
C PRO A 22 -10.39 -7.44 2.05
N ASN A 23 -9.11 -7.81 1.95
CA ASN A 23 -8.04 -7.20 1.16
C ASN A 23 -8.51 -6.07 0.22
N LEU A 24 -8.69 -4.85 0.76
CA LEU A 24 -8.75 -3.63 -0.07
C LEU A 24 -7.40 -3.40 -0.79
N PHE A 25 -6.40 -4.20 -0.45
CA PHE A 25 -5.16 -4.45 -1.18
C PHE A 25 -5.28 -5.60 -2.20
N ALA A 26 -6.38 -5.67 -2.97
CA ALA A 26 -6.43 -6.52 -4.18
C ALA A 26 -5.37 -6.10 -5.24
N PHE A 27 -4.63 -5.02 -4.98
CA PHE A 27 -3.45 -4.54 -5.71
C PHE A 27 -2.14 -4.71 -4.93
N ASP A 28 -2.10 -5.47 -3.83
CA ASP A 28 -0.83 -6.02 -3.38
C ASP A 28 -0.40 -7.04 -4.45
N PRO A 29 0.82 -6.91 -5.03
CA PRO A 29 1.33 -7.95 -5.89
C PRO A 29 1.27 -9.24 -5.06
N PRO A 30 0.64 -10.31 -5.57
CA PRO A 30 0.24 -11.51 -4.80
C PRO A 30 1.42 -12.42 -4.42
N VAL A 31 2.57 -11.78 -4.31
CA VAL A 31 3.86 -12.27 -3.89
C VAL A 31 4.51 -11.05 -3.23
N GLY A 32 4.07 -10.69 -2.01
CA GLY A 32 4.52 -9.46 -1.34
C GLY A 32 6.04 -9.29 -1.33
N GLY A 33 6.52 -8.06 -1.54
CA GLY A 33 7.95 -7.73 -1.57
C GLY A 33 8.67 -8.15 -2.87
N LYS A 34 9.97 -8.48 -2.76
CA LYS A 34 10.85 -8.75 -3.91
C LYS A 34 10.70 -10.18 -4.44
N TRP A 35 9.55 -10.50 -5.01
CA TRP A 35 9.19 -11.86 -5.43
C TRP A 35 10.11 -12.48 -6.48
N TRP A 36 10.75 -11.67 -7.31
CA TRP A 36 11.67 -12.13 -8.36
C TRP A 36 12.97 -12.74 -7.82
N TYR A 37 13.24 -12.62 -6.51
CA TYR A 37 14.34 -13.34 -5.84
C TYR A 37 13.91 -14.68 -5.24
N ARG A 38 12.61 -15.00 -5.20
CA ARG A 38 12.16 -16.28 -4.64
C ARG A 38 12.59 -17.40 -5.59
N PRO A 39 13.32 -18.43 -5.13
CA PRO A 39 13.82 -19.51 -6.01
C PRO A 39 12.73 -20.12 -6.88
N GLY A 40 11.59 -20.49 -6.26
CA GLY A 40 10.44 -21.07 -6.98
C GLY A 40 9.77 -20.14 -8.01
N VAL A 41 10.05 -18.83 -8.00
CA VAL A 41 9.55 -17.89 -9.01
C VAL A 41 10.63 -17.59 -10.04
N LYS A 42 11.84 -17.24 -9.60
CA LYS A 42 12.99 -16.96 -10.46
C LYS A 42 13.24 -18.11 -11.44
N ASP A 43 13.30 -19.33 -10.93
CA ASP A 43 13.70 -20.50 -11.72
C ASP A 43 12.58 -20.91 -12.68
N LYS A 44 11.32 -20.91 -12.22
CA LYS A 44 10.15 -21.22 -13.06
C LYS A 44 9.91 -20.19 -14.17
N LEU A 45 10.23 -18.92 -13.92
CA LEU A 45 10.16 -17.84 -14.91
C LEU A 45 11.43 -17.68 -15.75
N GLN A 46 12.50 -18.42 -15.41
CA GLN A 46 13.81 -18.32 -16.05
C GLN A 46 14.29 -16.86 -16.13
N LEU A 47 14.13 -16.09 -15.06
CA LEU A 47 14.54 -14.68 -15.04
C LEU A 47 16.05 -14.58 -15.17
N THR A 48 16.52 -13.83 -16.17
CA THR A 48 17.95 -13.59 -16.35
C THR A 48 18.48 -12.67 -15.24
N PRO A 49 19.80 -12.72 -14.95
CA PRO A 49 20.42 -11.77 -14.02
C PRO A 49 20.13 -10.31 -14.39
N ASP A 50 20.13 -9.98 -15.69
CA ASP A 50 19.84 -8.64 -16.17
C ASP A 50 18.38 -8.22 -15.92
N GLN A 51 17.40 -9.11 -16.18
CA GLN A 51 15.99 -8.84 -15.86
C GLN A 51 15.80 -8.62 -14.35
N ILE A 52 16.43 -9.45 -13.51
CA ILE A 52 16.39 -9.30 -12.05
C ILE A 52 16.94 -7.94 -11.63
N ASN A 53 18.06 -7.52 -12.20
CA ASN A 53 18.69 -6.23 -11.90
C ASN A 53 17.79 -5.07 -12.30
N LYS A 54 17.18 -5.11 -13.49
CA LYS A 54 16.23 -4.08 -13.96
C LYS A 54 14.99 -3.99 -13.08
N ILE A 55 14.33 -5.13 -12.81
CA ILE A 55 13.16 -5.20 -11.93
C ILE A 55 13.50 -4.65 -10.53
N ASN A 56 14.66 -5.03 -9.98
CA ASN A 56 15.08 -4.55 -8.67
C ASN A 56 15.37 -3.03 -8.68
N LYS A 57 15.97 -2.49 -9.75
CA LYS A 57 16.19 -1.05 -9.90
C LYS A 57 14.86 -0.28 -9.92
N ILE A 58 13.91 -0.71 -10.76
CA ILE A 58 12.55 -0.16 -10.83
C ILE A 58 11.93 -0.16 -9.42
N TRP A 59 11.88 -1.33 -8.78
CA TRP A 59 11.33 -1.45 -7.42
C TRP A 59 11.96 -0.46 -6.43
N MET A 60 13.28 -0.34 -6.41
CA MET A 60 13.98 0.57 -5.51
C MET A 60 13.63 2.04 -5.78
N GLU A 61 13.50 2.44 -7.03
CA GLU A 61 13.14 3.81 -7.43
C GLU A 61 11.72 4.17 -6.97
N HIS A 62 10.72 3.34 -7.28
CA HIS A 62 9.34 3.58 -6.83
C HIS A 62 9.21 3.51 -5.30
N ARG A 63 9.94 2.61 -4.63
CA ARG A 63 9.91 2.50 -3.17
C ARG A 63 10.43 3.76 -2.47
N LYS A 64 11.45 4.42 -3.02
CA LYS A 64 11.92 5.73 -2.51
C LYS A 64 10.81 6.77 -2.59
N ARG A 65 10.17 6.91 -3.75
CA ARG A 65 9.05 7.87 -3.94
C ARG A 65 7.87 7.57 -3.00
N ILE A 66 7.54 6.29 -2.78
CA ILE A 66 6.50 5.91 -1.81
C ILE A 66 6.89 6.28 -0.37
N ILE A 67 8.18 6.21 -0.02
CA ILE A 67 8.67 6.65 1.31
C ILE A 67 8.49 8.15 1.46
N ASP A 68 8.83 8.93 0.43
CA ASP A 68 8.68 10.39 0.44
C ASP A 68 7.19 10.77 0.60
N ILE A 69 6.29 10.15 -0.18
CA ILE A 69 4.83 10.35 -0.04
C ILE A 69 4.34 10.01 1.37
N LYS A 70 4.85 8.92 1.97
CA LYS A 70 4.49 8.56 3.36
C LYS A 70 4.98 9.59 4.37
N SER A 71 6.18 10.14 4.17
CA SER A 71 6.69 11.25 4.98
C SER A 71 5.76 12.46 4.87
N ASP A 72 5.31 12.82 3.67
CA ASP A 72 4.43 13.97 3.46
C ASP A 72 3.03 13.78 4.06
N ILE A 73 2.50 12.54 4.02
CA ILE A 73 1.30 12.15 4.78
C ILE A 73 1.51 12.40 6.27
N GLY A 74 2.63 11.91 6.84
CA GLY A 74 2.96 12.07 8.25
C GLY A 74 3.06 13.54 8.68
N LYS A 75 3.74 14.37 7.89
CA LYS A 75 3.83 15.83 8.13
C LYS A 75 2.45 16.49 8.10
N THR A 76 1.59 16.11 7.15
CA THR A 76 0.24 16.69 7.02
C THR A 76 -0.65 16.31 8.20
N TYR A 77 -0.51 15.09 8.74
CA TYR A 77 -1.19 14.72 9.98
C TYR A 77 -0.68 15.51 11.18
N LEU A 78 0.63 15.75 11.29
CA LEU A 78 1.19 16.60 12.34
C LEU A 78 0.66 18.05 12.25
N ASP A 79 0.54 18.60 11.04
CA ASP A 79 -0.06 19.91 10.81
C ASP A 79 -1.54 19.94 11.26
N LEU A 80 -2.27 18.86 11.00
CA LEU A 80 -3.66 18.73 11.46
C LEU A 80 -3.76 18.63 12.99
N GLU A 81 -2.89 17.86 13.63
CA GLU A 81 -2.79 17.79 15.10
C GLU A 81 -2.55 19.18 15.70
N ASN A 82 -1.66 19.96 15.10
CA ASN A 82 -1.39 21.34 15.52
C ASN A 82 -2.62 22.25 15.40
N ILE A 83 -3.41 22.14 14.32
CA ILE A 83 -4.68 22.90 14.18
C ILE A 83 -5.67 22.49 15.27
N MET A 84 -5.80 21.19 15.54
CA MET A 84 -6.74 20.66 16.52
C MET A 84 -6.37 21.01 17.97
N ALA A 85 -5.09 21.27 18.24
CA ALA A 85 -4.60 21.68 19.56
C ALA A 85 -4.86 23.17 19.88
N GLN A 86 -5.27 24.00 18.92
CA GLN A 86 -5.52 25.42 19.14
C GLN A 86 -6.83 25.66 19.92
N PRO A 87 -6.92 26.74 20.74
CA PRO A 87 -8.15 27.08 21.46
C PRO A 87 -9.39 27.24 20.56
N MET A 88 -9.18 27.69 19.33
CA MET A 88 -10.19 27.76 18.27
C MET A 88 -9.60 27.12 17.02
N ALA A 89 -10.09 25.93 16.65
CA ALA A 89 -9.60 25.22 15.48
C ALA A 89 -10.02 25.89 14.16
N ASP A 90 -9.06 26.19 13.29
CA ASP A 90 -9.32 26.64 11.92
C ASP A 90 -9.93 25.50 11.09
N ARG A 91 -11.26 25.51 10.99
CA ARG A 91 -12.03 24.55 10.21
C ARG A 91 -11.63 24.53 8.73
N GLN A 92 -11.40 25.70 8.14
CA GLN A 92 -11.10 25.78 6.71
C GLN A 92 -9.68 25.25 6.43
N GLY A 93 -8.73 25.58 7.29
CA GLY A 93 -7.37 25.02 7.26
C GLY A 93 -7.38 23.50 7.40
N ALA A 94 -8.12 22.96 8.37
CA ALA A 94 -8.25 21.51 8.57
C ALA A 94 -8.79 20.79 7.32
N TYR A 95 -9.82 21.34 6.66
CA TYR A 95 -10.38 20.74 5.45
C TYR A 95 -9.42 20.78 4.26
N LYS A 96 -8.63 21.85 4.10
CA LYS A 96 -7.55 21.90 3.09
C LYS A 96 -6.49 20.82 3.34
N LEU A 97 -6.12 20.56 4.59
CA LEU A 97 -5.19 19.47 4.93
C LEU A 97 -5.82 18.10 4.64
N ALA A 98 -7.12 17.92 4.85
CA ALA A 98 -7.83 16.68 4.50
C ALA A 98 -7.83 16.44 2.98
N GLU A 99 -8.08 17.46 2.17
CA GLU A 99 -7.97 17.38 0.71
C GLU A 99 -6.54 16.99 0.27
N ARG A 100 -5.52 17.60 0.90
CA ARG A 100 -4.12 17.27 0.66
C ARG A 100 -3.77 15.84 1.02
N LEU A 101 -4.28 15.32 2.15
CA LEU A 101 -4.15 13.91 2.52
C LEU A 101 -4.76 12.99 1.47
N GLY A 102 -5.98 13.33 0.99
CA GLY A 102 -6.63 12.61 -0.11
C GLY A 102 -5.76 12.56 -1.37
N HIS A 103 -5.13 13.68 -1.73
CA HIS A 103 -4.20 13.75 -2.84
C HIS A 103 -2.98 12.84 -2.65
N PHE A 104 -2.32 12.86 -1.48
CA PHE A 104 -1.17 11.99 -1.21
C PHE A 104 -1.52 10.50 -1.22
N HIS A 105 -2.69 10.11 -0.73
CA HIS A 105 -3.16 8.73 -0.83
C HIS A 105 -3.40 8.29 -2.28
N SER A 106 -3.96 9.19 -3.09
CA SER A 106 -4.10 8.97 -4.54
C SER A 106 -2.73 8.78 -5.20
N GLN A 107 -1.78 9.70 -4.95
CA GLN A 107 -0.42 9.60 -5.46
C GLN A 107 0.29 8.32 -5.03
N GLN A 108 0.12 7.89 -3.78
CA GLN A 108 0.69 6.62 -3.30
C GLN A 108 0.13 5.43 -4.08
N THR A 109 -1.17 5.44 -4.37
CA THR A 109 -1.83 4.37 -5.12
C THR A 109 -1.37 4.36 -6.57
N GLU A 110 -1.33 5.53 -7.21
CA GLU A 110 -0.82 5.70 -8.56
C GLU A 110 0.63 5.20 -8.66
N GLU A 111 1.49 5.55 -7.70
CA GLU A 111 2.88 5.14 -7.68
C GLU A 111 3.06 3.62 -7.56
N ARG A 112 2.18 2.94 -6.81
CA ARG A 112 2.15 1.47 -6.77
C ARG A 112 1.72 0.87 -8.11
N ILE A 113 0.73 1.45 -8.77
CA ILE A 113 0.24 0.99 -10.08
C ILE A 113 1.35 1.17 -11.13
N ARG A 114 1.99 2.34 -11.18
CA ARG A 114 3.14 2.60 -12.08
C ARG A 114 4.24 1.58 -11.87
N MET A 115 4.66 1.36 -10.62
CA MET A 115 5.67 0.34 -10.29
C MET A 115 5.28 -1.05 -10.82
N ALA A 116 4.01 -1.44 -10.67
CA ALA A 116 3.53 -2.74 -11.15
C ALA A 116 3.56 -2.84 -12.68
N ILE A 117 3.20 -1.76 -13.38
CA ILE A 117 3.25 -1.67 -14.85
C ILE A 117 4.70 -1.75 -15.34
N ASP A 118 5.61 -0.99 -14.72
CA ASP A 118 7.02 -0.93 -15.13
C ASP A 118 7.70 -2.29 -14.91
N ILE A 119 7.44 -2.97 -13.79
CA ILE A 119 7.91 -4.35 -13.56
C ILE A 119 7.31 -5.33 -14.57
N ARG A 120 6.03 -5.17 -14.93
CA ARG A 120 5.36 -6.02 -15.93
C ARG A 120 6.01 -5.87 -17.32
N GLN A 121 6.53 -4.70 -17.66
CA GLN A 121 7.17 -4.44 -18.95
C GLN A 121 8.54 -5.14 -19.07
N GLU A 122 9.18 -5.49 -17.96
CA GLU A 122 10.44 -6.27 -17.95
C GLU A 122 10.24 -7.78 -18.16
N LEU A 123 8.99 -8.25 -18.15
CA LEU A 123 8.63 -9.65 -18.37
C LEU A 123 8.16 -9.87 -19.81
N SER A 124 8.59 -10.97 -20.41
CA SER A 124 7.97 -11.45 -21.65
C SER A 124 6.49 -11.83 -21.41
N ILE A 125 5.72 -11.91 -22.49
CA ILE A 125 4.32 -12.37 -22.42
C ILE A 125 4.25 -13.76 -21.77
N GLU A 126 5.12 -14.68 -22.18
CA GLU A 126 5.18 -16.03 -21.60
C GLU A 126 5.53 -16.04 -20.12
N GLN A 127 6.53 -15.24 -19.70
CA GLN A 127 6.91 -15.11 -18.30
C GLN A 127 5.75 -14.56 -17.46
N PHE A 128 5.00 -13.59 -18.00
CA PHE A 128 3.85 -13.03 -17.31
C PHE A 128 2.69 -14.04 -17.19
N GLU A 129 2.41 -14.81 -18.24
CA GLU A 129 1.41 -15.88 -18.18
C GLU A 129 1.78 -16.94 -17.13
N LYS A 130 3.04 -17.37 -17.09
CA LYS A 130 3.55 -18.27 -16.03
C LYS A 130 3.40 -17.66 -14.64
N LEU A 131 3.73 -16.38 -14.47
CA LEU A 131 3.59 -15.67 -13.20
C LEU A 131 2.14 -15.62 -12.71
N LYS A 132 1.15 -15.46 -13.61
CA LYS A 132 -0.28 -15.56 -13.26
C LYS A 132 -0.68 -16.97 -12.81
N GLY A 133 -0.02 -18.01 -13.32
CA GLY A 133 -0.18 -19.39 -12.83
C GLY A 133 0.36 -19.54 -11.40
N LEU A 134 1.60 -19.12 -11.16
CA LEU A 134 2.25 -19.18 -9.84
C LEU A 134 1.46 -18.43 -8.76
N ARG A 135 0.91 -17.27 -9.12
CA ARG A 135 0.03 -16.48 -8.26
C ARG A 135 -1.17 -17.27 -7.73
N ARG A 136 -1.73 -18.19 -8.52
CA ARG A 136 -2.85 -19.05 -8.10
C ARG A 136 -2.40 -20.21 -7.21
N GLU A 137 -1.15 -20.64 -7.32
CA GLU A 137 -0.57 -21.70 -6.48
C GLU A 137 -0.23 -21.21 -5.07
N PHE A 138 0.00 -19.89 -4.90
CA PHE A 138 0.42 -19.27 -3.63
C PHE A 138 -0.65 -18.37 -2.98
N ALA A 139 -1.87 -18.33 -3.53
CA ALA A 139 -3.02 -17.60 -2.99
C ALA A 139 -3.91 -18.54 -2.16
#